data_AF-A0A5C8F1A4-F1
#
_entry.id   AF-A0A5C8F1A4-F1
#
_cell.length_a   1.000
_cell.length_b   1.000
_cell.length_c   1.000
_cell.angle_alpha   90.00
_cell.angle_beta   90.00
_cell.angle_gamma   90.00
#
_symmetry.space_group_name_H-M   'P 1'
#
loop_
_entity.id
_entity.type
_entity.pdbx_description
1 polymer ?
#
loop_
_entity_poly.entity_id
_entity_poly.type
_entity_poly.pdbx_seq_one_letter_code
_entity_poly.pdbx_strand_id
1 'polypeptide(L)'
;MISKNKNLFLKIYIPFVIITIIALIVLQILGSKKRVGYLTDFNLEIDRTLELNNLNDIRKDFTVDGKLDEENIKNYLLTNENITNYVHHFRIRYYDKTFRNNDIYGVYPDLSNLPDYMENA
;
A
#
# COMPACT_ATOMS: atom_id res chain seq x y z
N MET A 1 58.62 1.63 -13.97
CA MET A 1 58.78 2.13 -12.59
C MET A 1 58.01 1.22 -11.64
N ILE A 2 58.70 0.38 -10.86
CA ILE A 2 58.05 -0.53 -9.89
C ILE A 2 57.74 0.32 -8.65
N SER A 3 56.47 0.61 -8.37
CA SER A 3 56.12 1.40 -7.19
C SER A 3 56.53 0.65 -5.92
N LYS A 4 57.40 1.26 -5.10
CA LYS A 4 57.95 0.70 -3.86
C LYS A 4 56.87 0.28 -2.85
N ASN A 5 55.65 0.79 -2.98
CA ASN A 5 54.55 0.58 -2.05
C ASN A 5 53.45 -0.39 -2.54
N LYS A 6 53.67 -1.17 -3.62
CA LYS A 6 52.66 -2.13 -4.14
C LYS A 6 52.08 -3.05 -3.06
N ASN A 7 52.93 -3.57 -2.18
CA ASN A 7 52.50 -4.46 -1.09
C ASN A 7 51.63 -3.75 -0.04
N LEU A 8 51.93 -2.48 0.25
CA LEU A 8 51.11 -1.66 1.17
C LEU A 8 49.74 -1.35 0.53
N PHE A 9 49.74 -1.04 -0.77
CA PHE A 9 48.52 -0.78 -1.52
C PHE A 9 47.62 -2.02 -1.59
N LEU A 10 48.18 -3.20 -1.85
CA LEU A 10 47.44 -4.47 -1.86
C LEU A 10 46.85 -4.79 -0.49
N LYS A 11 47.58 -4.55 0.61
CA LYS A 11 47.08 -4.77 1.98
C LYS A 11 45.86 -3.90 2.33
N ILE A 12 45.76 -2.69 1.77
CA ILE A 12 44.63 -1.78 2.01
C ILE A 12 43.48 -2.06 1.03
N TYR A 13 43.79 -2.41 -0.22
CA TYR A 13 42.81 -2.67 -1.26
C TYR A 13 41.99 -3.95 -1.00
N ILE A 14 42.65 -5.04 -0.58
CA ILE A 14 41.99 -6.33 -0.31
C ILE A 14 40.81 -6.20 0.67
N PRO A 15 40.94 -5.59 1.87
CA PRO A 15 39.80 -5.45 2.77
C PRO A 15 38.71 -4.55 2.20
N PHE A 16 39.06 -3.51 1.42
CA PHE A 16 38.08 -2.67 0.74
C PHE A 16 37.24 -3.46 -0.26
N VAL A 17 37.86 -4.35 -1.05
CA VAL A 17 37.15 -5.24 -1.97
C VAL A 17 36.24 -6.19 -1.20
N ILE A 18 36.72 -6.78 -0.11
CA ILE A 18 35.91 -7.68 0.73
C ILE A 18 34.67 -6.95 1.29
N ILE A 19 34.85 -5.76 1.85
CA ILE A 19 33.75 -4.93 2.35
C ILE A 19 32.75 -4.63 1.23
N THR A 20 33.25 -4.30 0.04
CA THR A 20 32.39 -4.01 -1.12
C THR A 20 31.57 -5.25 -1.54
N ILE A 21 32.19 -6.44 -1.58
CA ILE A 21 31.49 -7.69 -1.90
C ILE A 21 30.42 -8.00 -0.85
N ILE A 22 30.73 -7.84 0.44
CA ILE A 22 29.76 -8.05 1.54
C ILE A 22 28.57 -7.10 1.37
N ALA A 23 28.83 -5.81 1.08
CA ALA A 23 27.78 -4.83 0.86
C ALA A 23 26.87 -5.21 -0.31
N LEU A 24 27.44 -5.68 -1.43
CA LEU A 24 26.67 -6.13 -2.60
C LEU A 24 25.79 -7.35 -2.28
N ILE A 25 26.30 -8.32 -1.52
CA ILE A 25 25.53 -9.49 -1.08
C ILE A 25 24.34 -9.05 -0.22
N VAL A 26 24.56 -8.16 0.75
CA VAL A 26 23.49 -7.63 1.60
C VAL A 26 22.43 -6.91 0.76
N LEU A 27 22.84 -6.06 -0.18
CA LEU A 27 21.92 -5.37 -1.09
C LEU A 27 21.11 -6.34 -1.96
N GLN A 28 21.72 -7.42 -2.44
CA GLN A 28 21.03 -8.45 -3.22
C GLN A 28 19.98 -9.20 -2.39
N ILE A 29 20.31 -9.55 -1.15
CA ILE A 29 19.35 -10.21 -0.23
C ILE A 29 18.19 -9.27 0.11
N LEU A 30 18.47 -7.99 0.40
CA LEU A 30 17.42 -7.00 0.65
C LEU A 30 16.56 -6.76 -0.59
N GLY A 31 17.18 -6.66 -1.78
CA GLY A 31 16.49 -6.43 -3.04
C GLY A 31 15.56 -7.58 -3.44
N SER A 32 15.94 -8.82 -3.14
CA SER A 32 15.16 -10.02 -3.48
C SER A 32 14.03 -10.37 -2.51
N LYS A 33 13.98 -9.71 -1.34
CA LYS A 33 12.91 -9.92 -0.36
C LYS A 33 11.57 -9.48 -0.95
N LYS A 34 10.61 -10.40 -1.05
CA LYS A 34 9.24 -10.08 -1.47
C LYS A 34 8.61 -9.10 -0.50
N ARG A 35 7.99 -8.05 -1.04
CA ARG A 35 7.26 -7.03 -0.28
C ARG A 35 5.77 -7.35 -0.40
N VAL A 36 5.26 -8.06 0.60
CA VAL A 36 3.84 -8.42 0.67
C VAL A 36 3.13 -7.39 1.55
N GLY A 37 2.18 -6.70 0.95
CA GLY A 37 1.26 -5.82 1.66
C GLY A 37 -0.10 -6.49 1.84
N TYR A 38 -0.96 -5.90 2.64
CA TYR A 38 -2.37 -6.27 2.74
C TYR A 38 -3.23 -5.02 2.75
N LEU A 39 -4.47 -5.16 2.27
CA LEU A 39 -5.45 -4.07 2.24
C LEU A 39 -6.17 -4.00 3.58
N THR A 40 -6.45 -2.80 4.07
CA THR A 40 -7.09 -2.56 5.35
C THR A 40 -7.77 -1.19 5.37
N ASP A 41 -8.42 -0.84 6.48
CA ASP A 41 -9.13 0.42 6.66
C ASP A 41 -10.11 0.71 5.50
N PHE A 42 -10.83 -0.32 5.04
CA PHE A 42 -11.85 -0.19 4.00
C PHE A 42 -12.98 0.72 4.47
N ASN A 43 -13.26 1.79 3.74
CA ASN A 43 -14.35 2.72 4.03
C ASN A 43 -15.03 3.12 2.72
N LEU A 44 -16.36 3.08 2.70
CA LEU A 44 -17.13 3.57 1.56
C LEU A 44 -16.96 5.09 1.44
N GLU A 45 -16.56 5.53 0.25
CA GLU A 45 -16.54 6.94 -0.11
C GLU A 45 -17.97 7.30 -0.54
N ILE A 46 -18.64 8.15 0.24
CA ILE A 46 -20.05 8.47 0.05
C ILE A 46 -20.24 9.38 -1.17
N ASP A 47 -19.44 10.43 -1.30
CA ASP A 47 -19.70 11.53 -2.24
C ASP A 47 -19.57 11.09 -3.70
N ARG A 48 -18.47 10.40 -4.02
CA ARG A 48 -18.19 9.76 -5.30
C ARG A 48 -19.13 8.62 -5.60
N THR A 49 -19.49 7.80 -4.60
CA THR A 49 -20.50 6.74 -4.80
C THR A 49 -21.84 7.36 -5.20
N LEU A 50 -22.29 8.43 -4.54
CA LEU A 50 -23.51 9.14 -4.93
C LEU A 50 -23.40 9.76 -6.33
N GLU A 51 -22.26 10.39 -6.65
CA GLU A 51 -22.01 11.02 -7.94
C GLU A 51 -22.10 9.99 -9.08
N LEU A 52 -21.45 8.84 -8.94
CA LEU A 52 -21.41 7.79 -9.95
C LEU A 52 -22.76 7.07 -10.17
N ASN A 53 -23.69 7.19 -9.22
CA ASN A 53 -25.04 6.64 -9.33
C ASN A 53 -26.09 7.73 -9.60
N ASN A 54 -25.69 9.00 -9.82
CA ASN A 54 -26.59 10.15 -9.99
C ASN A 54 -27.55 10.39 -8.80
N LEU A 55 -27.07 10.15 -7.57
CA LEU A 55 -27.86 10.21 -6.34
C LEU A 55 -27.48 11.39 -5.43
N ASN A 56 -26.77 12.41 -5.93
CA ASN A 56 -26.29 13.54 -5.11
C ASN A 56 -27.39 14.25 -4.31
N ASP A 57 -28.63 14.26 -4.81
CA ASP A 57 -29.76 14.92 -4.15
C ASP A 57 -30.19 14.25 -2.84
N ILE A 58 -30.01 12.93 -2.70
CA ILE A 58 -30.47 12.19 -1.51
C ILE A 58 -29.68 12.57 -0.26
N ARG A 59 -28.49 13.16 -0.41
CA ARG A 59 -27.65 13.61 0.72
C ARG A 59 -28.42 14.51 1.68
N LYS A 60 -29.35 15.32 1.16
CA LYS A 60 -30.23 16.19 1.95
C LYS A 60 -31.12 15.39 2.90
N ASP A 61 -31.59 14.23 2.46
CA ASP A 61 -32.49 13.36 3.23
C ASP A 61 -31.77 12.72 4.43
N PHE A 62 -30.44 12.57 4.35
CA PHE A 62 -29.59 12.03 5.42
C PHE A 62 -28.87 13.11 6.23
N THR A 63 -29.20 14.40 6.04
CA THR A 63 -28.59 15.49 6.81
C THR A 63 -29.50 15.89 7.97
N VAL A 64 -29.04 15.67 9.21
CA VAL A 64 -29.76 16.02 10.45
C VAL A 64 -28.99 17.11 11.18
N ASP A 65 -29.66 18.19 11.56
CA ASP A 65 -29.04 19.35 12.25
C ASP A 65 -27.81 19.92 11.52
N GLY A 66 -27.83 19.89 10.17
CA GLY A 66 -26.74 20.38 9.32
C GLY A 66 -25.53 19.43 9.24
N LYS A 67 -25.61 18.24 9.83
CA LYS A 67 -24.57 17.20 9.77
C LYS A 67 -25.07 15.98 9.00
N LEU A 68 -24.23 15.45 8.12
CA LEU A 68 -24.54 14.21 7.41
C LEU A 68 -24.50 13.04 8.39
N ASP A 69 -25.58 12.26 8.42
CA ASP A 69 -25.64 10.98 9.09
C ASP A 69 -24.96 9.92 8.22
N GLU A 70 -23.64 9.78 8.43
CA GLU A 70 -22.81 8.86 7.66
C GLU A 70 -23.21 7.39 7.83
N GLU A 71 -23.77 6.99 8.97
CA GLU A 71 -24.12 5.59 9.22
C GLU A 71 -25.35 5.20 8.42
N ASN A 72 -26.41 6.01 8.50
CA ASN A 72 -27.65 5.74 7.78
C ASN A 72 -27.47 5.82 6.25
N ILE A 73 -26.70 6.79 5.76
CA ILE A 73 -26.45 6.87 4.32
C ILE A 73 -25.58 5.69 3.82
N LYS A 74 -24.57 5.26 4.59
CA LYS A 74 -23.78 4.06 4.23
C LYS A 74 -24.65 2.82 4.19
N ASN A 75 -25.52 2.63 5.18
CA ASN A 75 -26.46 1.50 5.20
C ASN A 75 -27.40 1.53 4.00
N TYR A 76 -27.96 2.69 3.66
CA TYR A 76 -28.77 2.85 2.45
C TYR A 76 -27.98 2.48 1.17
N LEU A 77 -26.75 3.01 1.04
CA LEU A 77 -25.90 2.74 -0.11
C LEU A 77 -25.59 1.24 -0.27
N LEU A 78 -25.26 0.56 0.83
CA LEU A 78 -24.84 -0.85 0.81
C LEU A 78 -26.00 -1.85 0.69
N THR A 79 -27.23 -1.47 1.04
CA THR A 79 -28.40 -2.36 1.03
C THR A 79 -29.30 -2.17 -0.18
N ASN A 80 -29.11 -1.10 -0.96
CA ASN A 80 -29.92 -0.82 -2.13
C ASN A 80 -29.36 -1.53 -3.37
N GLU A 81 -30.09 -2.54 -3.85
CA GLU A 81 -29.72 -3.35 -5.01
C GLU A 81 -29.61 -2.54 -6.33
N ASN A 82 -30.22 -1.35 -6.40
CA ASN A 82 -30.13 -0.50 -7.60
C ASN A 82 -28.79 0.26 -7.70
N ILE A 83 -27.99 0.28 -6.64
CA ILE A 83 -26.69 0.93 -6.61
C ILE A 83 -25.65 -0.08 -7.05
N THR A 84 -24.96 0.22 -8.15
CA THR A 84 -23.99 -0.70 -8.77
C THR A 84 -22.57 -0.18 -8.70
N ASN A 85 -22.38 1.14 -8.63
CA ASN A 85 -21.06 1.76 -8.65
C ASN A 85 -20.63 2.15 -7.25
N TYR A 86 -19.73 1.38 -6.64
CA TYR A 86 -19.21 1.65 -5.29
C TYR A 86 -17.77 2.14 -5.35
N VAL A 87 -17.46 3.18 -4.57
CA VAL A 87 -16.09 3.68 -4.41
C VAL A 87 -15.66 3.45 -2.97
N HIS A 88 -14.59 2.70 -2.79
CA HIS A 88 -14.00 2.44 -1.48
C HIS A 88 -12.63 3.10 -1.37
N HIS A 89 -12.41 3.76 -0.24
CA HIS A 89 -11.08 4.04 0.24
C HIS A 89 -10.54 2.82 0.96
N PHE A 90 -9.28 2.52 0.72
CA PHE A 90 -8.54 1.50 1.43
C PHE A 90 -7.12 1.99 1.68
N ARG A 91 -6.46 1.34 2.64
CA ARG A 91 -5.06 1.58 2.96
C ARG A 91 -4.27 0.30 2.74
N ILE A 92 -3.11 0.44 2.10
CA ILE A 92 -2.13 -0.65 2.04
C ILE A 92 -1.26 -0.58 3.30
N ARG A 93 -1.20 -1.70 4.04
CA ARG A 93 -0.24 -1.93 5.12
C ARG A 93 0.70 -3.08 4.74
N TYR A 94 1.77 -3.25 5.51
CA TYR A 94 2.84 -4.21 5.22
C TYR A 94 2.98 -5.19 6.37
N TYR A 95 3.08 -6.48 6.04
CA TYR A 95 3.41 -7.51 7.04
C TYR A 95 4.81 -7.30 7.61
N ASP A 96 5.74 -6.87 6.76
CA ASP A 96 7.13 -6.64 7.14
C ASP A 96 7.50 -5.15 7.00
N LYS A 97 8.06 -4.59 8.08
CA LYS A 97 8.54 -3.19 8.16
C LYS A 97 10.04 -3.05 7.81
N THR A 98 10.68 -4.12 7.32
CA THR A 98 12.12 -4.12 6.96
C THR A 98 12.49 -2.96 6.05
N PHE A 99 11.58 -2.51 5.18
CA PHE A 99 11.72 -1.25 4.46
C PHE A 99 10.66 -0.25 4.94
N ARG A 100 11.14 0.86 5.50
CA ARG A 100 10.30 1.93 6.08
C ARG A 100 9.39 2.60 5.04
N ASN A 101 9.82 2.60 3.77
CA ASN A 101 9.11 3.18 2.63
C ASN A 101 8.77 2.10 1.58
N ASN A 102 8.17 0.99 2.02
CA ASN A 102 7.71 -0.07 1.11
C ASN A 102 6.74 0.45 0.03
N ASP A 103 6.02 1.55 0.30
CA ASP A 103 5.09 2.22 -0.60
C ASP A 103 5.74 2.75 -1.89
N ILE A 104 7.04 3.00 -1.89
CA ILE A 104 7.80 3.46 -3.07
C ILE A 104 8.24 2.26 -3.95
N TYR A 105 8.22 1.04 -3.41
CA TYR A 105 8.70 -0.15 -4.09
C TYR A 105 7.52 -1.08 -4.35
N GLY A 106 7.11 -1.20 -5.62
CA GLY A 106 5.99 -2.03 -6.11
C GLY A 106 5.53 -3.12 -5.15
N VAL A 107 4.40 -2.86 -4.50
CA VAL A 107 3.84 -3.71 -3.44
C VAL A 107 2.97 -4.76 -4.08
N TYR A 108 3.13 -6.01 -3.67
CA TYR A 108 2.20 -7.07 -4.04
C TYR A 108 1.14 -7.18 -2.93
N PRO A 109 -0.08 -6.67 -3.15
CA PRO A 109 -1.15 -6.80 -2.17
C PRO A 109 -1.57 -8.27 -2.09
N ASP A 110 -1.61 -8.78 -0.87
CA ASP A 110 -2.25 -10.02 -0.52
C ASP A 110 -3.76 -9.79 -0.48
N LEU A 111 -4.46 -10.37 -1.46
CA LEU A 111 -5.91 -10.25 -1.62
C LEU A 111 -6.67 -11.30 -0.81
N SER A 112 -5.98 -12.23 -0.12
CA SER A 112 -6.64 -13.23 0.73
C SER A 112 -7.34 -12.64 1.96
N ASN A 113 -7.05 -11.38 2.30
CA ASN A 113 -7.71 -10.64 3.39
C ASN A 113 -8.81 -9.69 2.91
N LEU A 114 -9.26 -9.83 1.66
CA LEU A 114 -10.39 -9.04 1.19
C LEU A 114 -11.66 -9.45 1.95
N PRO A 115 -12.54 -8.49 2.29
CA PRO A 115 -13.86 -8.83 2.82
C PRO A 115 -14.67 -9.66 1.83
N ASP A 116 -15.49 -10.59 2.33
CA ASP A 116 -16.30 -11.51 1.52
C ASP A 116 -17.16 -10.83 0.44
N TYR A 117 -17.58 -9.59 0.69
CA TYR A 117 -18.37 -8.79 -0.26
C TYR A 117 -17.56 -8.28 -1.47
N MET A 118 -16.23 -8.35 -1.43
CA MET A 118 -15.33 -7.99 -2.55
C MET A 118 -14.82 -9.22 -3.32
N GLU A 119 -14.94 -10.43 -2.77
CA GLU A 119 -14.45 -11.66 -3.41
C GLU A 119 -15.35 -12.10 -4.58
N ASN A 120 -16.59 -11.61 -4.64
CA ASN A 120 -17.61 -12.01 -5.60
C ASN A 120 -17.96 -10.93 -6.66
N ALA A 121 -17.08 -9.93 -6.86
CA ALA A 121 -17.25 -8.87 -7.85
C ALA A 121 -16.68 -9.23 -9.24
#